data_AF-A0AA36IS89-F1
#
_entry.id   AF-A0AA36IS89-F1
#
_cell.length_a   1.000
_cell.length_b   1.000
_cell.length_c   1.000
_cell.angle_alpha   90.00
_cell.angle_beta   90.00
_cell.angle_gamma   90.00
#
_symmetry.space_group_name_H-M   'P 1'
#
loop_
_entity.id
_entity.type
_entity.pdbx_description
1 polymer ?
#
loop_
_entity_poly.entity_id
_entity_poly.type
_entity_poly.pdbx_seq_one_letter_code
_entity_poly.pdbx_strand_id
1 'polypeptide(L)'
;MRNALCNGVVLRRNVVFCCTQVWCVFEAHLTQLLRSGHAKLSNKCSHFMDLVAFHEGQSVSESVAILQDGLVGWHEISAGLARFPLEVARVGTTVDVRMAQATLQCDRRAIMNHIAFGKASQDVPAIDHSSYDELNVFVHSAFASAELYRLACERPAGCVERARELLAMGADPNSFVREGNTAILALVGADPTQPTPADLPLLQEMVSLLVASGARLNHVNSHMQTALDHIIATDEASPAAVFLRSQGAVSFEESASAAEELWNSRIKAVLRRGGFGAPTDEDRSHSKPTQAFGGAGGGGSGAKLLGRAEQSLREVASLTKIYPASVCSIETPSGPHDKLGLRGKAVLAALKAAGAPNPFELRCSGPYHPRGSLPLLRVQISLVDKSNPSEAQATNRGLQDVTSIATLPERALSLRRTS
;
A
#
# COMPACT_ATOMS: atom_id res chain seq x y z
N MET A 1 29.82 -7.80 7.08
CA MET A 1 28.72 -7.00 6.53
C MET A 1 28.67 -7.23 5.02
N ARG A 2 27.62 -7.85 4.50
CA ARG A 2 27.42 -7.91 3.04
C ARG A 2 27.05 -6.51 2.57
N ASN A 3 27.66 -6.04 1.49
CA ASN A 3 27.34 -4.77 0.84
C ASN A 3 25.85 -4.76 0.47
N ALA A 4 25.01 -4.23 1.35
CA ALA A 4 23.71 -3.72 0.95
C ALA A 4 24.03 -2.52 0.07
N LEU A 5 23.95 -2.72 -1.25
CA LEU A 5 23.88 -1.62 -2.20
C LEU A 5 22.69 -0.78 -1.77
N CYS A 6 22.96 0.33 -1.09
CA CYS A 6 21.94 1.32 -0.80
C CYS A 6 21.57 1.92 -2.15
N ASN A 7 20.46 1.44 -2.73
CA ASN A 7 19.89 1.99 -3.96
C ASN A 7 19.06 3.27 -3.68
N GLY A 8 19.20 3.82 -2.48
CA GLY A 8 18.36 4.87 -1.93
C GLY A 8 19.15 6.03 -1.33
N VAL A 9 18.46 7.12 -1.03
CA VAL A 9 19.07 8.35 -0.54
C VAL A 9 18.82 8.48 0.95
N VAL A 10 19.91 8.43 1.71
CA VAL A 10 19.88 8.63 3.16
C VAL A 10 19.72 10.11 3.44
N LEU A 11 18.52 10.54 3.84
CA LEU A 11 18.27 11.94 4.22
C LEU A 11 18.88 12.22 5.59
N ARG A 12 20.09 12.78 5.59
CA ARG A 12 20.83 13.15 6.80
C ARG A 12 20.89 14.66 6.94
N ARG A 13 19.77 15.33 7.30
CA ARG A 13 19.68 16.68 7.92
C ARG A 13 18.25 17.26 7.90
N ASN A 14 18.09 18.35 8.66
CA ASN A 14 16.95 19.27 8.79
C ASN A 14 15.95 19.21 7.61
N VAL A 15 14.67 18.94 7.90
CA VAL A 15 13.59 18.66 6.93
C VAL A 15 13.55 19.67 5.79
N VAL A 16 13.82 20.95 6.08
CA VAL A 16 13.86 22.06 5.11
C VAL A 16 14.92 21.87 4.00
N PHE A 17 16.09 21.29 4.31
CA PHE A 17 17.18 21.11 3.33
C PHE A 17 16.89 19.95 2.36
N CYS A 18 16.19 18.92 2.83
CA CYS A 18 15.76 17.79 2.01
C CYS A 18 14.66 18.17 1.01
N CYS A 19 13.85 19.17 1.36
CA CYS A 19 12.73 19.65 0.56
C CYS A 19 13.18 20.41 -0.72
N THR A 20 14.35 21.03 -0.71
CA THR A 20 14.90 21.77 -1.86
C THR A 20 15.81 20.91 -2.77
N GLN A 21 16.28 19.76 -2.28
CA GLN A 21 17.16 18.83 -2.99
C GLN A 21 16.43 17.56 -3.45
N VAL A 22 15.27 17.72 -4.07
CA VAL A 22 14.49 16.60 -4.63
C VAL A 22 15.33 15.74 -5.59
N TRP A 23 16.33 16.33 -6.26
CA TRP A 23 17.24 15.60 -7.13
C TRP A 23 18.07 14.54 -6.44
N CYS A 24 18.47 14.71 -5.17
CA CYS A 24 19.24 13.69 -4.48
C CYS A 24 18.48 12.35 -4.47
N VAL A 25 17.16 12.38 -4.24
CA VAL A 25 16.28 11.19 -4.21
C VAL A 25 16.18 10.51 -5.58
N PHE A 26 16.11 11.30 -6.65
CA PHE A 26 16.03 10.79 -8.02
C PHE A 26 17.41 10.49 -8.63
N GLU A 27 18.50 11.04 -8.09
CA GLU A 27 19.86 10.97 -8.62
C GLU A 27 20.32 9.53 -8.75
N ALA A 28 20.16 8.69 -7.72
CA ALA A 28 20.61 7.30 -7.77
C ALA A 28 19.82 6.48 -8.81
N HIS A 29 18.49 6.60 -8.82
CA HIS A 29 17.62 5.85 -9.73
C HIS A 29 17.74 6.32 -11.18
N LEU A 30 17.68 7.63 -11.43
CA LEU A 30 17.87 8.22 -12.75
C LEU A 30 19.30 7.96 -13.25
N THR A 31 20.33 8.04 -12.40
CA THR A 31 21.70 7.66 -12.78
C THR A 31 21.79 6.19 -13.17
N GLN A 32 21.07 5.30 -12.49
CA GLN A 32 21.03 3.89 -12.85
C GLN A 32 20.28 3.62 -14.16
N LEU A 33 19.15 4.29 -14.40
CA LEU A 33 18.41 4.25 -15.67
C LEU A 33 19.24 4.82 -16.83
N LEU A 34 19.97 5.91 -16.56
CA LEU A 34 20.94 6.52 -17.47
C LEU A 34 22.05 5.53 -17.85
N ARG A 35 22.59 4.81 -16.86
CA ARG A 35 23.63 3.79 -17.08
C ARG A 35 23.12 2.55 -17.82
N SER A 36 21.84 2.22 -17.68
CA SER A 36 21.24 1.05 -18.34
C SER A 36 20.68 1.33 -19.74
N GLY A 37 20.67 2.59 -20.19
CA GLY A 37 20.19 2.98 -21.52
C GLY A 37 18.68 2.83 -21.71
N HIS A 38 17.90 2.79 -20.62
CA HIS A 38 16.44 2.71 -20.69
C HIS A 38 15.84 4.10 -20.94
N ALA A 39 15.47 4.36 -22.20
CA ALA A 39 15.04 5.68 -22.67
C ALA A 39 13.58 6.07 -22.33
N LYS A 40 12.80 5.21 -21.65
CA LYS A 40 11.38 5.47 -21.37
C LYS A 40 11.09 5.42 -19.89
N LEU A 41 10.86 6.60 -19.31
CA LEU A 41 10.24 6.79 -17.99
C LEU A 41 8.81 6.21 -17.93
N SER A 42 8.19 5.90 -19.08
CA SER A 42 6.78 5.48 -19.17
C SER A 42 6.51 4.02 -18.76
N ASN A 43 7.55 3.20 -18.59
CA ASN A 43 7.34 1.86 -18.05
C ASN A 43 7.18 2.01 -16.55
N LYS A 44 5.96 1.78 -16.03
CA LYS A 44 5.61 1.65 -14.60
C LYS A 44 6.32 0.45 -13.96
N CYS A 45 7.64 0.38 -14.08
CA CYS A 45 8.47 -0.43 -13.22
C CYS A 45 8.38 0.20 -11.82
N SER A 46 8.30 -0.63 -10.79
CA SER A 46 8.24 -0.22 -9.39
C SER A 46 9.26 0.89 -9.11
N HIS A 47 8.79 2.11 -8.88
CA HIS A 47 9.66 3.23 -8.59
C HIS A 47 9.97 3.21 -7.09
N PHE A 48 11.21 2.89 -6.74
CA PHE A 48 11.62 2.90 -5.34
C PHE A 48 12.07 4.30 -4.97
N MET A 49 11.27 5.00 -4.19
CA MET A 49 11.69 6.25 -3.58
C MET A 49 12.15 5.98 -2.15
N ASP A 50 13.36 5.49 -2.02
CA ASP A 50 13.96 5.22 -0.72
C ASP A 50 14.32 6.53 -0.01
N LEU A 51 13.33 7.12 0.64
CA LEU A 51 13.50 8.21 1.58
C LEU A 51 13.83 7.58 2.92
N VAL A 52 15.00 7.85 3.51
CA VAL A 52 15.33 7.33 4.84
C VAL A 52 15.32 8.49 5.83
N ALA A 53 14.32 8.50 6.73
CA ALA A 53 14.31 9.39 7.89
C ALA A 53 14.79 8.66 9.14
N PHE A 54 15.60 9.33 9.97
CA PHE A 54 16.05 8.86 11.27
C PHE A 54 16.02 10.00 12.29
N HIS A 55 15.84 9.65 13.56
CA HIS A 55 15.88 10.62 14.66
C HIS A 55 17.33 11.06 14.93
N GLU A 56 17.57 12.35 15.15
CA GLU A 56 18.87 12.82 15.64
C GLU A 56 19.22 12.08 16.95
N GLY A 57 20.41 11.46 16.99
CA GLY A 57 20.91 10.70 18.14
C GLY A 57 20.71 9.18 18.09
N GLN A 58 19.89 8.66 17.17
CA GLN A 58 19.75 7.20 16.98
C GLN A 58 20.70 6.68 15.89
N SER A 59 21.16 5.44 16.03
CA SER A 59 21.92 4.78 14.98
C SER A 59 21.03 4.62 13.74
N VAL A 60 21.58 4.91 12.55
CA VAL A 60 20.91 4.73 11.24
C VAL A 60 20.40 3.29 11.07
N SER A 61 20.98 2.32 11.78
CA SER A 61 20.55 0.91 11.74
C SER A 61 19.23 0.62 12.45
N GLU A 62 18.76 1.51 13.34
CA GLU A 62 17.67 1.19 14.28
C GLU A 62 16.34 1.89 13.96
N SER A 63 16.34 2.90 13.08
CA SER A 63 15.15 3.71 12.82
C SER A 63 15.21 4.28 11.41
N VAL A 64 14.53 3.60 10.49
CA VAL A 64 14.43 3.98 9.07
C VAL A 64 12.96 3.87 8.68
N ALA A 65 12.41 4.93 8.08
CA ALA A 65 11.09 4.90 7.44
C ALA A 65 11.22 5.29 5.97
N ILE A 66 10.70 4.45 5.08
CA ILE A 66 10.79 4.53 3.61
C ILE A 66 9.39 4.69 3.00
N LEU A 67 9.27 5.52 1.97
CA LEU A 67 8.07 5.65 1.16
C LEU A 67 8.22 4.87 -0.16
N GLN A 68 7.70 3.66 -0.23
CA GLN A 68 7.88 2.80 -1.39
C GLN A 68 6.66 2.82 -2.30
N ASP A 69 6.84 3.07 -3.61
CA ASP A 69 5.79 2.82 -4.61
C ASP A 69 5.68 1.31 -4.83
N GLY A 70 4.69 0.72 -4.19
CA GLY A 70 4.27 -0.64 -4.49
C GLY A 70 3.32 -0.66 -5.68
N LEU A 71 3.04 -1.85 -6.20
CA LEU A 71 2.05 -2.01 -7.28
C LEU A 71 0.60 -1.67 -6.86
N VAL A 72 0.37 -1.34 -5.59
CA VAL A 72 -0.93 -0.94 -5.02
C VAL A 72 -0.87 0.48 -4.43
N GLY A 73 0.18 1.23 -4.77
CA GLY A 73 0.42 2.60 -4.32
C GLY A 73 1.52 2.71 -3.25
N TRP A 74 1.60 3.88 -2.65
CA TRP A 74 2.67 4.29 -1.76
C TRP A 74 2.49 3.77 -0.34
N HIS A 75 3.45 2.98 0.13
CA HIS A 75 3.44 2.41 1.48
C HIS A 75 4.60 2.93 2.30
N GLU A 76 4.31 3.30 3.56
CA GLU A 76 5.34 3.56 4.55
C GLU A 76 5.89 2.22 5.06
N ILE A 77 7.19 2.00 4.87
CA ILE A 77 7.93 0.87 5.43
C ILE A 77 8.84 1.42 6.51
N SER A 78 8.45 1.23 7.75
CA SER A 78 9.28 1.59 8.90
C SER A 78 9.92 0.37 9.55
N ALA A 79 11.16 0.56 10.01
CA ALA A 79 11.82 -0.31 10.98
C ALA A 79 11.88 0.43 12.31
N GLY A 80 11.37 -0.20 13.38
CA GLY A 80 11.32 0.39 14.71
C GLY A 80 10.22 1.45 14.84
N LEU A 81 10.54 2.56 15.52
CA LEU A 81 9.61 3.66 15.80
C LEU A 81 9.72 4.82 14.78
N ALA A 82 10.59 4.69 13.78
CA ALA A 82 10.72 5.72 12.75
C ALA A 82 9.43 5.85 11.96
N ARG A 83 9.06 7.09 11.64
CA ARG A 83 7.92 7.38 10.76
C ARG A 83 8.34 8.21 9.57
N PHE A 84 7.65 8.03 8.45
CA PHE A 84 7.84 8.83 7.26
C PHE A 84 7.50 10.30 7.59
N PRO A 85 8.39 11.26 7.33
CA PRO A 85 8.12 12.66 7.63
C PRO A 85 7.04 13.19 6.67
N LEU A 86 5.81 13.33 7.15
CA LEU A 86 4.68 13.78 6.32
C LEU A 86 4.90 15.17 5.71
N GLU A 87 5.75 15.99 6.33
CA GLU A 87 6.19 17.27 5.77
C GLU A 87 6.89 17.12 4.40
N VAL A 88 7.59 16.01 4.19
CA VAL A 88 8.18 15.69 2.88
C VAL A 88 7.09 15.41 1.84
N ALA A 89 5.95 14.84 2.22
CA ALA A 89 4.82 14.70 1.31
C ALA A 89 4.23 16.06 0.92
N ARG A 90 4.07 16.97 1.90
CA ARG A 90 3.61 18.34 1.65
C ARG A 90 4.45 19.04 0.59
N VAL A 91 5.76 19.05 0.80
CA VAL A 91 6.68 19.64 -0.18
C VAL A 91 6.67 18.86 -1.49
N GLY A 92 6.62 17.53 -1.44
CA GLY A 92 6.54 16.69 -2.63
C GLY A 92 5.36 17.01 -3.54
N THR A 93 4.23 17.46 -3.00
CA THR A 93 3.06 17.90 -3.78
C THR A 93 3.12 19.34 -4.31
N THR A 94 4.19 20.07 -4.01
CA THR A 94 4.38 21.48 -4.39
C THR A 94 5.73 21.77 -5.03
N VAL A 95 6.61 20.78 -5.12
CA VAL A 95 7.94 20.94 -5.73
C VAL A 95 7.81 21.29 -7.21
N ASP A 96 8.61 22.25 -7.66
CA ASP A 96 8.85 22.43 -9.08
C ASP A 96 10.25 21.90 -9.43
N VAL A 97 10.31 20.86 -10.27
CA VAL A 97 11.57 20.27 -10.71
C VAL A 97 12.48 21.29 -11.40
N ARG A 98 11.92 22.32 -12.05
CA ARG A 98 12.73 23.40 -12.65
C ARG A 98 13.58 24.13 -11.60
N MET A 99 13.03 24.27 -10.40
CA MET A 99 13.64 25.00 -9.29
C MET A 99 14.44 24.10 -8.34
N ALA A 100 14.33 22.78 -8.50
CA ALA A 100 15.03 21.83 -7.65
C ALA A 100 16.56 21.96 -7.78
N GLN A 101 17.24 21.85 -6.64
CA GLN A 101 18.69 22.00 -6.51
C GLN A 101 19.36 20.61 -6.42
N ALA A 102 20.52 20.47 -7.06
CA ALA A 102 21.37 19.29 -6.87
C ALA A 102 22.56 19.67 -6.00
N THR A 103 23.23 18.67 -5.41
CA THR A 103 24.44 18.90 -4.61
C THR A 103 25.54 19.56 -5.44
N LEU A 104 25.71 19.13 -6.70
CA LEU A 104 26.64 19.71 -7.64
C LEU A 104 25.89 20.30 -8.84
N GLN A 105 26.29 21.49 -9.27
CA GLN A 105 25.65 22.15 -10.41
C GLN A 105 25.81 21.35 -11.71
N CYS A 106 26.92 20.62 -11.89
CA CYS A 106 27.14 19.74 -13.03
C CYS A 106 26.13 18.58 -13.09
N ASP A 107 25.70 18.07 -11.94
CA ASP A 107 24.73 16.98 -11.84
C ASP A 107 23.33 17.51 -12.16
N ARG A 108 22.98 18.70 -11.63
CA ARG A 108 21.75 19.40 -12.01
C ARG A 108 21.65 19.55 -13.53
N ARG A 109 22.72 20.00 -14.18
CA ARG A 109 22.73 20.15 -15.65
C ARG A 109 22.53 18.82 -16.37
N ALA A 110 23.27 17.79 -15.96
CA ALA A 110 23.17 16.45 -16.54
C ALA A 110 21.75 15.86 -16.41
N ILE A 111 21.14 15.96 -15.24
CA ILE A 111 19.80 15.42 -14.95
C ILE A 111 18.72 16.17 -15.73
N MET A 112 18.73 17.51 -15.66
CA MET A 112 17.74 18.33 -16.35
C MET A 112 17.79 18.16 -17.87
N ASN A 113 18.99 18.04 -18.45
CA ASN A 113 19.15 17.74 -19.87
C ASN A 113 18.70 16.31 -20.22
N HIS A 114 18.90 15.34 -19.32
CA HIS A 114 18.39 14.00 -19.54
C HIS A 114 16.86 13.94 -19.55
N ILE A 115 16.20 14.66 -18.63
CA ILE A 115 14.74 14.71 -18.58
C ILE A 115 14.18 15.37 -19.84
N ALA A 116 14.77 16.49 -20.28
CA ALA A 116 14.30 17.20 -21.46
C ALA A 116 14.59 16.44 -22.77
N PHE A 117 15.80 15.89 -22.92
CA PHE A 117 16.31 15.43 -24.23
C PHE A 117 16.67 13.94 -24.27
N GLY A 118 16.45 13.20 -23.19
CA GLY A 118 16.85 11.80 -23.07
C GLY A 118 18.38 11.59 -22.98
N LYS A 119 19.17 12.66 -22.89
CA LYS A 119 20.65 12.60 -22.87
C LYS A 119 21.24 13.52 -21.80
N ALA A 120 22.09 12.95 -20.94
CA ALA A 120 22.86 13.73 -19.97
C ALA A 120 23.90 14.64 -20.68
N SER A 121 23.90 15.94 -20.35
CA SER A 121 24.86 16.92 -20.87
C SER A 121 25.21 17.98 -19.82
N GLN A 122 26.40 18.58 -19.94
CA GLN A 122 26.87 19.70 -19.11
C GLN A 122 26.42 21.08 -19.63
N ASP A 123 25.68 21.11 -20.74
CA ASP A 123 25.08 22.32 -21.31
C ASP A 123 24.08 22.95 -20.33
N VAL A 124 23.78 24.23 -20.54
CA VAL A 124 22.75 24.93 -19.77
C VAL A 124 21.40 24.29 -20.07
N PRO A 125 20.66 23.78 -19.06
CA PRO A 125 19.35 23.17 -19.29
C PRO A 125 18.34 24.16 -19.85
N ALA A 126 17.35 23.64 -20.55
CA ALA A 126 16.18 24.43 -20.94
C ALA A 126 15.53 25.04 -19.69
N ILE A 127 15.10 26.30 -19.80
CA ILE A 127 14.35 26.96 -18.72
C ILE A 127 12.95 26.35 -18.63
N ASP A 128 12.37 25.99 -19.78
CA ASP A 128 11.06 25.39 -19.88
C ASP A 128 11.07 24.20 -20.86
N HIS A 129 10.37 23.14 -20.48
CA HIS A 129 10.25 21.91 -21.27
C HIS A 129 9.06 21.08 -20.76
N SER A 130 8.24 20.51 -21.65
CA SER A 130 7.05 19.74 -21.27
C SER A 130 7.36 18.53 -20.39
N SER A 131 8.52 17.88 -20.58
CA SER A 131 8.97 16.77 -19.73
C SER A 131 9.21 17.17 -18.27
N TYR A 132 9.45 18.45 -17.98
CA TYR A 132 9.50 18.94 -16.60
C TYR A 132 8.11 18.98 -15.97
N ASP A 133 7.08 19.37 -16.74
CA ASP A 133 5.68 19.32 -16.29
C ASP A 133 5.21 17.89 -16.07
N GLU A 134 5.53 16.98 -17.00
CA GLU A 134 5.21 15.55 -16.85
C GLU A 134 5.85 14.97 -15.58
N LEU A 135 7.10 15.32 -15.30
CA LEU A 135 7.78 14.89 -14.08
C LEU A 135 7.18 15.54 -12.83
N ASN A 136 6.82 16.82 -12.86
CA ASN A 136 6.11 17.48 -11.76
C ASN A 136 4.80 16.76 -11.45
N VAL A 137 3.97 16.48 -12.46
CA VAL A 137 2.72 15.72 -12.30
C VAL A 137 2.97 14.36 -11.66
N PHE A 138 3.99 13.64 -12.14
CA PHE A 138 4.37 12.35 -11.55
C PHE A 138 4.77 12.51 -10.07
N VAL A 139 5.69 13.41 -9.75
CA VAL A 139 6.17 13.64 -8.38
C VAL A 139 5.02 14.08 -7.46
N HIS A 140 4.16 15.00 -7.91
CA HIS A 140 3.02 15.45 -7.12
C HIS A 140 2.07 14.28 -6.84
N SER A 141 1.73 13.49 -7.87
CA SER A 141 0.87 12.32 -7.70
C SER A 141 1.48 11.27 -6.77
N ALA A 142 2.81 11.13 -6.77
CA ALA A 142 3.53 10.21 -5.91
C ALA A 142 3.38 10.54 -4.41
N PHE A 143 3.35 11.83 -4.08
CA PHE A 143 3.21 12.28 -2.70
C PHE A 143 1.75 12.62 -2.32
N ALA A 144 0.83 12.70 -3.28
CA ALA A 144 -0.52 13.21 -3.05
C ALA A 144 -1.30 12.40 -2.00
N SER A 145 -1.20 11.07 -2.01
CA SER A 145 -1.86 10.21 -1.01
C SER A 145 -1.29 10.38 0.39
N ALA A 146 0.04 10.57 0.53
CA ALA A 146 0.69 10.80 1.82
C ALA A 146 0.37 12.19 2.38
N GLU A 147 0.29 13.20 1.51
CA GLU A 147 -0.14 14.54 1.91
C GLU A 147 -1.62 14.57 2.29
N LEU A 148 -2.47 13.81 1.58
CA LEU A 148 -3.88 13.67 1.93
C LEU A 148 -4.04 13.07 3.33
N TYR A 149 -3.22 12.08 3.67
CA TYR A 149 -3.17 11.52 5.02
C TYR A 149 -2.73 12.57 6.05
N ARG A 150 -1.70 13.38 5.75
CA ARG A 150 -1.26 14.47 6.65
C ARG A 150 -2.35 15.49 6.91
N LEU A 151 -3.08 15.91 5.88
CA LEU A 151 -4.20 16.86 6.03
C LEU A 151 -5.31 16.30 6.92
N ALA A 152 -5.59 15.00 6.81
CA ALA A 152 -6.53 14.31 7.68
C ALA A 152 -6.07 14.30 9.16
N CYS A 153 -4.78 14.14 9.43
CA CYS A 153 -4.24 14.20 10.80
C CYS A 153 -4.25 15.64 11.37
N GLU A 154 -3.61 16.56 10.66
CA GLU A 154 -3.29 17.90 11.17
C GLU A 154 -4.45 18.90 11.03
N ARG A 155 -5.33 18.69 10.05
CA ARG A 155 -6.52 19.52 9.80
C ARG A 155 -6.24 21.04 9.79
N PRO A 156 -5.25 21.52 9.01
CA PRO A 156 -5.01 22.97 8.91
C PRO A 156 -6.21 23.68 8.30
N ALA A 157 -6.28 25.01 8.45
CA ALA A 157 -7.30 25.81 7.78
C ALA A 157 -7.24 25.58 6.25
N GLY A 158 -8.41 25.38 5.62
CA GLY A 158 -8.50 25.07 4.18
C GLY A 158 -8.13 23.63 3.80
N CYS A 159 -8.10 22.70 4.77
CA CYS A 159 -7.72 21.31 4.50
C CYS A 159 -8.69 20.60 3.54
N VAL A 160 -9.96 20.96 3.50
CA VAL A 160 -10.95 20.36 2.60
C VAL A 160 -10.67 20.73 1.15
N GLU A 161 -10.44 22.02 0.88
CA GLU A 161 -10.09 22.54 -0.44
C GLU A 161 -8.80 21.90 -0.93
N ARG A 162 -7.78 21.85 -0.07
CA ARG A 162 -6.52 21.20 -0.41
C ARG A 162 -6.69 19.70 -0.65
N ALA A 163 -7.51 19.01 0.14
CA ALA A 163 -7.81 17.59 -0.09
C ALA A 163 -8.48 17.37 -1.46
N ARG A 164 -9.40 18.26 -1.86
CA ARG A 164 -10.03 18.22 -3.18
C ARG A 164 -9.01 18.38 -4.31
N GLU A 165 -8.03 19.28 -4.16
CA GLU A 165 -6.93 19.42 -5.11
C GLU A 165 -6.07 18.15 -5.20
N LEU A 166 -5.73 17.53 -4.07
CA LEU A 166 -4.94 16.29 -4.05
C LEU A 166 -5.67 15.13 -4.73
N LEU A 167 -6.97 15.00 -4.46
CA LEU A 167 -7.81 13.99 -5.10
C LEU A 167 -7.91 14.25 -6.61
N ALA A 168 -8.00 15.50 -7.05
CA ALA A 168 -7.96 15.86 -8.48
C ALA A 168 -6.59 15.58 -9.13
N MET A 169 -5.49 15.62 -8.36
CA MET A 169 -4.16 15.18 -8.79
C MET A 169 -3.99 13.65 -8.79
N GLY A 170 -5.02 12.89 -8.43
CA GLY A 170 -5.00 11.43 -8.44
C GLY A 170 -4.55 10.80 -7.13
N ALA A 171 -4.61 11.52 -6.00
CA ALA A 171 -4.45 10.90 -4.69
C ALA A 171 -5.46 9.75 -4.51
N ASP A 172 -5.00 8.57 -4.14
CA ASP A 172 -5.87 7.47 -3.72
C ASP A 172 -5.99 7.52 -2.19
N PRO A 173 -7.18 7.79 -1.63
CA PRO A 173 -7.39 7.86 -0.18
C PRO A 173 -7.12 6.54 0.57
N ASN A 174 -6.92 5.45 -0.16
CA ASN A 174 -6.60 4.12 0.39
C ASN A 174 -5.14 3.70 0.18
N SER A 175 -4.35 4.48 -0.55
CA SER A 175 -3.00 4.08 -0.97
C SER A 175 -2.00 4.26 0.16
N PHE A 176 -1.94 5.46 0.76
CA PHE A 176 -1.04 5.71 1.87
C PHE A 176 -1.62 5.17 3.16
N VAL A 177 -0.86 4.31 3.83
CA VAL A 177 -1.21 3.72 5.12
C VAL A 177 -0.04 3.82 6.08
N ARG A 178 -0.32 4.29 7.30
CA ARG A 178 0.62 4.31 8.43
C ARG A 178 0.02 3.51 9.58
N GLU A 179 0.68 2.45 10.00
CA GLU A 179 0.12 1.52 11.01
C GLU A 179 -1.28 1.01 10.59
N GLY A 180 -1.45 0.78 9.27
CA GLY A 180 -2.74 0.43 8.68
C GLY A 180 -3.81 1.54 8.71
N ASN A 181 -3.51 2.72 9.24
CA ASN A 181 -4.45 3.85 9.21
C ASN A 181 -4.47 4.50 7.83
N THR A 182 -5.67 4.67 7.26
CA THR A 182 -5.94 5.50 6.07
C THR A 182 -6.28 6.93 6.47
N ALA A 183 -6.54 7.82 5.50
CA ALA A 183 -6.96 9.20 5.76
C ALA A 183 -8.25 9.28 6.60
N ILE A 184 -9.21 8.38 6.41
CA ILE A 184 -10.44 8.35 7.24
C ILE A 184 -10.10 7.99 8.69
N LEU A 185 -9.23 7.00 8.90
CA LEU A 185 -8.80 6.59 10.24
C LEU A 185 -8.02 7.72 10.95
N ALA A 186 -7.18 8.44 10.21
CA ALA A 186 -6.51 9.64 10.72
C ALA A 186 -7.50 10.73 11.17
N LEU A 187 -8.56 11.00 10.39
CA LEU A 187 -9.60 11.99 10.75
C LEU A 187 -10.30 11.68 12.08
N VAL A 188 -10.48 10.40 12.40
CA VAL A 188 -11.12 9.97 13.66
C VAL A 188 -10.12 9.83 14.81
N GLY A 189 -8.87 10.28 14.66
CA GLY A 189 -7.87 10.27 15.72
C GLY A 189 -7.16 8.92 15.91
N ALA A 190 -7.19 8.02 14.92
CA ALA A 190 -6.49 6.74 15.02
C ALA A 190 -4.96 6.85 14.87
N ASP A 191 -4.44 7.96 14.34
CA ASP A 191 -3.00 8.19 14.27
C ASP A 191 -2.49 8.60 15.68
N PRO A 192 -1.55 7.84 16.27
CA PRO A 192 -1.06 8.10 17.63
C PRO A 192 -0.31 9.45 17.76
N THR A 193 0.11 10.06 16.66
CA THR A 193 0.71 11.41 16.67
C THR A 193 -0.32 12.52 16.79
N GLN A 194 -1.58 12.25 16.41
CA GLN A 194 -2.69 13.20 16.42
C GLN A 194 -3.98 12.47 16.87
N PRO A 195 -4.08 12.07 18.14
CA PRO A 195 -5.16 11.20 18.62
C PRO A 195 -6.52 11.89 18.74
N THR A 196 -6.59 13.20 18.52
CA THR A 196 -7.83 13.97 18.65
C THR A 196 -8.66 13.86 17.36
N PRO A 197 -9.91 13.34 17.41
CA PRO A 197 -10.79 13.30 16.24
C PRO A 197 -11.09 14.70 15.69
N ALA A 198 -11.41 14.80 14.39
CA ALA A 198 -11.94 16.00 13.78
C ALA A 198 -13.26 16.42 14.45
N ASP A 199 -13.53 17.74 14.47
CA ASP A 199 -14.86 18.20 14.84
C ASP A 199 -15.91 17.67 13.85
N LEU A 200 -17.17 17.63 14.29
CA LEU A 200 -18.24 17.00 13.52
C LEU A 200 -18.41 17.64 12.12
N PRO A 201 -18.47 18.98 11.95
CA PRO A 201 -18.62 19.57 10.62
C PRO A 201 -17.48 19.20 9.67
N LEU A 202 -16.23 19.27 10.12
CA LEU A 202 -15.08 18.92 9.29
C LEU A 202 -15.06 17.42 8.98
N LEU A 203 -15.34 16.58 9.97
CA LEU A 203 -15.43 15.13 9.80
C LEU A 203 -16.46 14.76 8.74
N GLN A 204 -17.64 15.39 8.79
CA GLN A 204 -18.71 15.16 7.81
C GLN A 204 -18.26 15.51 6.41
N GLU A 205 -17.74 16.71 6.21
CA GLU A 205 -17.33 17.18 4.89
C GLU A 205 -16.17 16.35 4.32
N MET A 206 -15.15 16.08 5.13
CA MET A 206 -13.99 15.30 4.67
C MET A 206 -14.32 13.84 4.40
N VAL A 207 -15.10 13.17 5.27
CA VAL A 207 -15.48 11.76 5.03
C VAL A 207 -16.33 11.66 3.76
N SER A 208 -17.29 12.56 3.55
CA SER A 208 -18.08 12.57 2.32
C SER A 208 -17.22 12.79 1.08
N LEU A 209 -16.25 13.72 1.12
CA LEU A 209 -15.32 13.96 0.02
C LEU A 209 -14.45 12.72 -0.29
N LEU A 210 -13.90 12.08 0.74
CA LEU A 210 -13.05 10.90 0.61
C LEU A 210 -13.84 9.70 0.08
N VAL A 211 -15.04 9.43 0.62
CA VAL A 211 -15.91 8.34 0.18
C VAL A 211 -16.36 8.54 -1.27
N ALA A 212 -16.73 9.78 -1.65
CA ALA A 212 -17.04 10.12 -3.04
C ALA A 212 -15.85 9.88 -3.99
N SER A 213 -14.62 9.89 -3.46
CA SER A 213 -13.38 9.59 -4.19
C SER A 213 -12.91 8.14 -4.02
N GLY A 214 -13.77 7.24 -3.52
CA GLY A 214 -13.49 5.81 -3.41
C GLY A 214 -12.78 5.38 -2.12
N ALA A 215 -12.73 6.22 -1.09
CA ALA A 215 -12.20 5.81 0.21
C ALA A 215 -13.04 4.69 0.84
N ARG A 216 -12.37 3.70 1.41
CA ARG A 216 -13.01 2.59 2.12
C ARG A 216 -13.31 3.01 3.54
N LEU A 217 -14.58 3.28 3.83
CA LEU A 217 -15.05 3.64 5.17
C LEU A 217 -14.76 2.55 6.21
N ASN A 218 -14.93 1.28 5.82
CA ASN A 218 -14.72 0.10 6.67
C ASN A 218 -13.30 -0.45 6.53
N HIS A 219 -12.29 0.41 6.35
CA HIS A 219 -10.90 -0.02 6.37
C HIS A 219 -10.52 -0.46 7.78
N VAL A 220 -9.81 -1.58 7.89
CA VAL A 220 -9.33 -2.13 9.17
C VAL A 220 -7.85 -1.83 9.31
N ASN A 221 -7.45 -1.12 10.37
CA ASN A 221 -6.06 -0.78 10.63
C ASN A 221 -5.24 -1.93 11.24
N SER A 222 -3.96 -1.71 11.56
CA SER A 222 -3.10 -2.76 12.14
C SER A 222 -3.53 -3.24 13.53
N HIS A 223 -4.43 -2.50 14.19
CA HIS A 223 -5.00 -2.80 15.49
C HIS A 223 -6.35 -3.52 15.41
N MET A 224 -6.76 -3.97 14.22
CA MET A 224 -8.07 -4.58 13.98
C MET A 224 -9.23 -3.65 14.33
N GLN A 225 -9.09 -2.36 14.01
CA GLN A 225 -10.12 -1.35 14.25
C GLN A 225 -10.50 -0.65 12.94
N THR A 226 -11.80 -0.39 12.79
CA THR A 226 -12.38 0.50 11.79
C THR A 226 -12.48 1.93 12.32
N ALA A 227 -12.86 2.86 11.44
CA ALA A 227 -13.13 4.24 11.86
C ALA A 227 -14.28 4.33 12.88
N LEU A 228 -15.27 3.44 12.79
CA LEU A 228 -16.37 3.38 13.76
C LEU A 228 -15.87 2.91 15.13
N ASP A 229 -15.06 1.84 15.17
CA ASP A 229 -14.51 1.28 16.42
C ASP A 229 -13.74 2.33 17.23
N HIS A 230 -12.96 3.18 16.55
CA HIS A 230 -12.21 4.26 17.19
C HIS A 230 -13.12 5.30 17.86
N ILE A 231 -14.18 5.73 17.17
CA ILE A 231 -15.11 6.73 17.73
C ILE A 231 -15.91 6.16 18.89
N ILE A 232 -16.45 4.94 18.75
CA ILE A 232 -17.28 4.32 19.80
C ILE A 232 -16.48 3.94 21.04
N ALA A 233 -15.18 3.67 20.91
CA ALA A 233 -14.30 3.43 22.06
C ALA A 233 -14.18 4.65 22.98
N THR A 234 -14.44 5.86 22.45
CA THR A 234 -14.48 7.10 23.23
C THR A 234 -15.90 7.42 23.70
N ASP A 235 -16.88 7.41 22.78
CA ASP A 235 -18.29 7.67 23.06
C ASP A 235 -19.19 7.05 21.96
N GLU A 236 -19.86 5.96 22.31
CA GLU A 236 -20.75 5.20 21.43
C GLU A 236 -21.96 6.02 20.92
N ALA A 237 -22.43 6.96 21.72
CA ALA A 237 -23.58 7.83 21.43
C ALA A 237 -23.16 9.16 20.77
N SER A 238 -21.87 9.33 20.45
CA SER A 238 -21.39 10.57 19.85
C SER A 238 -22.07 10.85 18.50
N PRO A 239 -22.35 12.12 18.17
CA PRO A 239 -22.86 12.50 16.86
C PRO A 239 -21.97 12.01 15.69
N ALA A 240 -20.66 11.90 15.92
CA ALA A 240 -19.72 11.34 14.96
C ALA A 240 -19.99 9.85 14.69
N ALA A 241 -20.25 9.04 15.71
CA ALA A 241 -20.62 7.64 15.55
C ALA A 241 -21.94 7.50 14.77
N VAL A 242 -22.94 8.31 15.10
CA VAL A 242 -24.24 8.34 14.40
C VAL A 242 -24.04 8.69 12.92
N PHE A 243 -23.23 9.72 12.63
CA PHE A 243 -22.90 10.09 11.27
C PHE A 243 -22.19 8.96 10.50
N LEU A 244 -21.13 8.36 11.07
CA LEU A 244 -20.40 7.28 10.42
C LEU A 244 -21.31 6.08 10.11
N ARG A 245 -22.17 5.66 11.06
CA ARG A 245 -23.17 4.61 10.83
C ARG A 245 -24.13 4.98 9.69
N SER A 246 -24.56 6.24 9.61
CA SER A 246 -25.41 6.72 8.51
C SER A 246 -24.73 6.66 7.14
N GLN A 247 -23.39 6.67 7.09
CA GLN A 247 -22.59 6.48 5.88
C GLN A 247 -22.28 5.00 5.58
N GLY A 248 -22.80 4.07 6.37
CA GLY A 248 -22.53 2.63 6.23
C GLY A 248 -21.24 2.16 6.90
N ALA A 249 -20.72 2.92 7.88
CA ALA A 249 -19.63 2.44 8.71
C ALA A 249 -20.13 1.30 9.61
N VAL A 250 -19.33 0.25 9.71
CA VAL A 250 -19.56 -0.92 10.56
C VAL A 250 -18.34 -1.21 11.42
N SER A 251 -18.49 -2.04 12.44
CA SER A 251 -17.38 -2.43 13.31
C SER A 251 -16.39 -3.37 12.60
N PHE A 252 -15.26 -3.64 13.24
CA PHE A 252 -14.32 -4.65 12.79
C PHE A 252 -14.98 -6.04 12.70
N GLU A 253 -15.76 -6.45 13.71
CA GLU A 253 -16.38 -7.78 13.74
C GLU A 253 -17.26 -8.03 12.51
N GLU A 254 -17.99 -7.00 12.07
CA GLU A 254 -18.87 -7.07 10.90
C GLU A 254 -18.09 -6.98 9.57
N SER A 255 -16.97 -6.24 9.54
CA SER A 255 -16.17 -6.03 8.32
C SER A 255 -15.00 -7.00 8.14
N ALA A 256 -14.63 -7.77 9.17
CA ALA A 256 -13.42 -8.58 9.20
C ALA A 256 -13.33 -9.56 8.03
N SER A 257 -14.43 -10.23 7.68
CA SER A 257 -14.43 -11.18 6.56
C SER A 257 -14.20 -10.51 5.21
N ALA A 258 -14.79 -9.35 4.98
CA ALA A 258 -14.61 -8.60 3.73
C ALA A 258 -13.19 -8.02 3.65
N ALA A 259 -12.64 -7.56 4.76
CA ALA A 259 -11.26 -7.11 4.85
C ALA A 259 -10.27 -8.26 4.58
N GLU A 260 -10.48 -9.43 5.18
CA GLU A 260 -9.69 -10.65 4.96
C GLU A 260 -9.71 -11.06 3.47
N GLU A 261 -10.88 -11.10 2.85
CA GLU A 261 -11.02 -11.43 1.42
C GLU A 261 -10.28 -10.43 0.52
N LEU A 262 -10.39 -9.14 0.81
CA LEU A 262 -9.75 -8.09 0.04
C LEU A 262 -8.22 -8.21 0.07
N TRP A 263 -7.64 -8.38 1.26
CA TRP A 263 -6.19 -8.53 1.39
C TRP A 263 -5.68 -9.84 0.78
N ASN A 264 -6.40 -10.94 1.00
CA ASN A 264 -6.05 -12.22 0.38
C ASN A 264 -6.14 -12.17 -1.15
N SER A 265 -7.09 -11.41 -1.70
CA SER A 265 -7.19 -11.17 -3.15
C SER A 265 -6.00 -10.36 -3.67
N ARG A 266 -5.54 -9.34 -2.93
CA ARG A 266 -4.34 -8.55 -3.27
C ARG A 266 -3.07 -9.41 -3.23
N ILE A 267 -2.88 -10.19 -2.16
CA ILE A 267 -1.74 -11.12 -2.02
C ILE A 267 -1.74 -12.13 -3.18
N LYS A 268 -2.89 -12.70 -3.51
CA LYS A 268 -3.03 -13.63 -4.63
C LYS A 268 -2.66 -12.99 -5.97
N ALA A 269 -3.05 -11.74 -6.21
CA ALA A 269 -2.67 -11.02 -7.42
C ALA A 269 -1.15 -10.80 -7.50
N VAL A 270 -0.51 -10.41 -6.39
CA VAL A 270 0.96 -10.26 -6.30
C VAL A 270 1.66 -11.60 -6.58
N LEU A 271 1.24 -12.68 -5.93
CA LEU A 271 1.81 -14.01 -6.10
C LEU A 271 1.68 -14.51 -7.55
N ARG A 272 0.53 -14.27 -8.21
CA ARG A 272 0.33 -14.63 -9.63
C ARG A 272 1.38 -14.00 -10.53
N ARG A 273 1.70 -12.71 -10.35
CA ARG A 273 2.77 -12.03 -11.11
C ARG A 273 4.15 -12.65 -10.87
N GLY A 274 4.38 -13.17 -9.67
CA GLY A 274 5.60 -13.91 -9.30
C GLY A 274 5.72 -15.30 -9.92
N GLY A 275 4.70 -15.79 -10.64
CA GLY A 275 4.66 -17.14 -11.21
C GLY A 275 4.19 -18.22 -10.23
N PHE A 276 3.52 -17.84 -9.14
CA PHE A 276 2.92 -18.76 -8.16
C PHE A 276 1.47 -19.14 -8.50
N GLY A 277 0.91 -18.59 -9.58
CA GLY A 277 -0.44 -18.86 -10.04
C GLY A 277 -0.53 -20.02 -11.02
N ALA A 278 -1.72 -20.61 -11.15
CA ALA A 278 -2.07 -21.41 -12.33
C ALA A 278 -2.07 -20.51 -13.57
N PRO A 279 -1.67 -21.02 -14.76
CA PRO A 279 -1.80 -20.26 -15.99
C PRO A 279 -3.27 -19.93 -16.22
N THR A 280 -3.57 -18.66 -16.45
CA THR A 280 -4.90 -18.24 -16.90
C THR A 280 -5.04 -18.51 -18.40
N ASP A 281 -6.26 -18.58 -18.92
CA ASP A 281 -6.45 -18.74 -20.38
C ASP A 281 -5.88 -17.55 -21.16
N GLU A 282 -5.78 -16.37 -20.54
CA GLU A 282 -5.13 -15.17 -21.10
C GLU A 282 -3.61 -15.37 -21.31
N ASP A 283 -2.96 -16.13 -20.42
CA ASP A 283 -1.51 -16.43 -20.49
C ASP A 283 -1.15 -17.36 -21.65
N ARG A 284 -2.14 -18.05 -22.25
CA ARG A 284 -1.90 -19.02 -23.33
C ARG A 284 -1.58 -18.38 -24.67
N SER A 285 -1.81 -17.07 -24.81
CA SER A 285 -1.75 -16.43 -26.12
C SER A 285 -0.35 -16.43 -26.74
N HIS A 286 0.75 -16.01 -26.10
CA HIS A 286 2.07 -16.01 -26.78
C HIS A 286 3.35 -16.12 -25.90
N SER A 287 3.27 -16.40 -24.59
CA SER A 287 4.47 -16.50 -23.74
C SER A 287 4.47 -17.73 -22.84
N LYS A 288 5.64 -18.37 -22.66
CA LYS A 288 5.80 -19.44 -21.66
C LYS A 288 5.33 -18.92 -20.29
N PRO A 289 4.52 -19.68 -19.54
CA PRO A 289 4.01 -19.23 -18.25
C PRO A 289 5.18 -18.91 -17.32
N THR A 290 5.06 -17.81 -16.58
CA THR A 290 6.07 -17.41 -15.59
C THR A 290 6.13 -18.48 -14.50
N GLN A 291 7.33 -19.02 -14.25
CA GLN A 291 7.54 -20.02 -13.19
C GLN A 291 8.11 -19.34 -11.95
N ALA A 292 7.57 -19.63 -10.77
CA ALA A 292 8.13 -19.11 -9.51
C ALA A 292 9.40 -19.84 -9.07
N PHE A 293 9.52 -21.13 -9.39
CA PHE A 293 10.62 -22.00 -8.98
C PHE A 293 11.42 -22.49 -10.20
N GLY A 294 12.73 -22.60 -10.03
CA GLY A 294 13.65 -23.18 -11.02
C GLY A 294 14.59 -24.23 -10.43
N GLY A 295 15.59 -24.63 -11.22
CA GLY A 295 16.64 -25.56 -10.79
C GLY A 295 16.29 -27.05 -10.92
N ALA A 296 15.37 -27.41 -11.82
CA ALA A 296 15.00 -28.80 -12.07
C ALA A 296 16.00 -29.58 -12.95
N GLY A 297 17.03 -28.93 -13.52
CA GLY A 297 18.09 -29.60 -14.27
C GLY A 297 19.22 -30.10 -13.35
N GLY A 298 19.53 -31.39 -13.38
CA GLY A 298 20.76 -31.94 -12.78
C GLY A 298 20.70 -32.29 -11.28
N GLY A 299 19.56 -32.74 -10.75
CA GLY A 299 19.46 -33.24 -9.36
C GLY A 299 19.13 -32.18 -8.30
N GLY A 300 18.79 -30.96 -8.70
CA GLY A 300 18.33 -29.91 -7.78
C GLY A 300 16.93 -30.21 -7.21
N SER A 301 16.64 -29.65 -6.03
CA SER A 301 15.35 -29.82 -5.32
C SER A 301 14.15 -29.15 -6.00
N GLY A 302 14.36 -28.39 -7.08
CA GLY A 302 13.30 -27.62 -7.75
C GLY A 302 12.60 -26.59 -6.84
N ALA A 303 13.28 -26.17 -5.77
CA ALA A 303 12.76 -25.24 -4.76
C ALA A 303 13.47 -23.87 -4.79
N LYS A 304 14.38 -23.63 -5.75
CA LYS A 304 15.05 -22.34 -5.90
C LYS A 304 14.06 -21.31 -6.46
N LEU A 305 13.81 -20.24 -5.71
CA LEU A 305 13.01 -19.11 -6.17
C LEU A 305 13.71 -18.39 -7.32
N LEU A 306 12.94 -17.96 -8.32
CA LEU A 306 13.42 -17.08 -9.39
C LEU A 306 13.27 -15.61 -8.98
N GLY A 307 14.02 -14.70 -9.59
CA GLY A 307 14.06 -13.29 -9.17
C GLY A 307 12.69 -12.59 -9.14
N ARG A 308 11.78 -12.89 -10.09
CA ARG A 308 10.40 -12.38 -10.07
C ARG A 308 9.59 -12.90 -8.89
N ALA A 309 9.79 -14.17 -8.52
CA ALA A 309 9.13 -14.78 -7.37
C ALA A 309 9.62 -14.14 -6.07
N GLU A 310 10.94 -13.97 -5.93
CA GLU A 310 11.53 -13.27 -4.78
C GLU A 310 10.98 -11.85 -4.63
N GLN A 311 10.89 -11.10 -5.75
CA GLN A 311 10.32 -9.76 -5.74
C GLN A 311 8.85 -9.76 -5.30
N SER A 312 8.03 -10.65 -5.84
CA SER A 312 6.62 -10.76 -5.44
C SER A 312 6.48 -11.15 -3.95
N LEU A 313 7.38 -11.95 -3.39
CA LEU A 313 7.36 -12.28 -1.96
C LEU A 313 7.78 -11.10 -1.09
N ARG A 314 8.66 -10.20 -1.56
CA ARG A 314 8.94 -8.94 -0.86
C ARG A 314 7.70 -8.04 -0.81
N GLU A 315 6.94 -7.97 -1.90
CA GLU A 315 5.65 -7.27 -1.94
C GLU A 315 4.61 -7.93 -1.02
N VAL A 316 4.51 -9.26 -1.00
CA VAL A 316 3.60 -9.94 -0.05
C VAL A 316 4.00 -9.63 1.39
N ALA A 317 5.30 -9.61 1.71
CA ALA A 317 5.78 -9.27 3.04
C ALA A 317 5.42 -7.83 3.45
N SER A 318 5.37 -6.86 2.53
CA SER A 318 4.91 -5.51 2.85
C SER A 318 3.40 -5.45 3.14
N LEU A 319 2.60 -6.25 2.42
CA LEU A 319 1.16 -6.35 2.68
C LEU A 319 0.86 -7.03 4.02
N THR A 320 1.60 -8.09 4.38
CA THR A 320 1.36 -8.82 5.65
C THR A 320 1.82 -8.03 6.88
N LYS A 321 2.82 -7.14 6.73
CA LYS A 321 3.27 -6.21 7.77
C LYS A 321 2.17 -5.29 8.31
N ILE A 322 1.12 -5.06 7.53
CA ILE A 322 -0.03 -4.25 7.96
C ILE A 322 -0.73 -4.92 9.16
N TYR A 323 -0.73 -6.25 9.25
CA TYR A 323 -1.34 -7.00 10.35
C TYR A 323 -0.30 -7.91 11.02
N PRO A 324 0.67 -7.36 11.76
CA PRO A 324 1.84 -8.13 12.21
C PRO A 324 1.47 -9.28 13.17
N ALA A 325 0.35 -9.16 13.89
CA ALA A 325 -0.15 -10.17 14.80
C ALA A 325 -0.97 -11.29 14.10
N SER A 326 -1.41 -11.07 12.85
CA SER A 326 -2.24 -12.05 12.15
C SER A 326 -1.45 -13.29 11.72
N VAL A 327 -2.04 -14.45 11.99
CA VAL A 327 -1.53 -15.74 11.49
C VAL A 327 -1.68 -15.79 9.98
N CYS A 328 -0.57 -16.09 9.32
CA CYS A 328 -0.51 -16.30 7.89
C CYS A 328 -0.32 -17.78 7.57
N SER A 329 -1.12 -18.36 6.68
CA SER A 329 -0.87 -19.71 6.17
C SER A 329 -0.11 -19.66 4.85
N ILE A 330 0.85 -20.55 4.67
CA ILE A 330 1.54 -20.82 3.41
C ILE A 330 1.13 -22.21 2.97
N GLU A 331 0.23 -22.28 2.00
CA GLU A 331 -0.26 -23.53 1.44
C GLU A 331 0.57 -23.90 0.22
N THR A 332 1.27 -25.02 0.30
CA THR A 332 1.97 -25.63 -0.84
C THR A 332 1.36 -26.98 -1.20
N PRO A 333 1.19 -27.29 -2.50
CA PRO A 333 0.69 -28.60 -2.91
C PRO A 333 1.73 -29.68 -2.57
N SER A 334 1.29 -30.78 -1.97
CA SER A 334 2.17 -31.92 -1.72
C SER A 334 2.26 -32.77 -2.98
N GLY A 335 3.43 -32.72 -3.62
CA GLY A 335 3.73 -33.49 -4.83
C GLY A 335 4.93 -34.42 -4.64
N PRO A 336 5.14 -35.39 -5.54
CA PRO A 336 6.32 -36.25 -5.54
C PRO A 336 7.64 -35.47 -5.57
N HIS A 337 7.60 -34.25 -6.11
CA HIS A 337 8.73 -33.32 -6.20
C HIS A 337 8.91 -32.39 -5.00
N ASP A 338 7.99 -32.39 -4.03
CA ASP A 338 8.08 -31.56 -2.81
C ASP A 338 7.85 -32.38 -1.53
N LYS A 339 8.35 -33.63 -1.50
CA LYS A 339 8.17 -34.57 -0.39
C LYS A 339 8.61 -34.05 0.99
N LEU A 340 9.49 -33.04 1.01
CA LEU A 340 10.06 -32.47 2.23
C LEU A 340 9.54 -31.05 2.54
N GLY A 341 8.55 -30.57 1.79
CA GLY A 341 8.02 -29.21 1.90
C GLY A 341 9.08 -28.13 1.66
N LEU A 342 10.05 -28.40 0.77
CA LEU A 342 11.18 -27.51 0.53
C LEU A 342 10.72 -26.21 -0.13
N ARG A 343 9.68 -26.25 -0.98
CA ARG A 343 9.12 -25.04 -1.59
C ARG A 343 8.44 -24.16 -0.55
N GLY A 344 7.64 -24.76 0.35
CA GLY A 344 7.01 -24.03 1.45
C GLY A 344 8.06 -23.38 2.36
N LYS A 345 9.11 -24.14 2.71
CA LYS A 345 10.26 -23.62 3.48
C LYS A 345 11.01 -22.50 2.77
N ALA A 346 11.20 -22.60 1.44
CA ALA A 346 11.86 -21.55 0.65
C ALA A 346 11.03 -20.26 0.63
N VAL A 347 9.72 -20.37 0.44
CA VAL A 347 8.78 -19.23 0.51
C VAL A 347 8.81 -18.60 1.89
N LEU A 348 8.70 -19.41 2.95
CA LEU A 348 8.79 -18.93 4.34
C LEU A 348 10.11 -18.21 4.61
N ALA A 349 11.23 -18.79 4.18
CA ALA A 349 12.55 -18.17 4.34
C ALA A 349 12.63 -16.84 3.60
N ALA A 350 12.08 -16.74 2.39
CA ALA A 350 12.06 -15.51 1.62
C ALA A 350 11.16 -14.42 2.24
N LEU A 351 9.98 -14.78 2.76
CA LEU A 351 9.09 -13.86 3.49
C LEU A 351 9.77 -13.33 4.77
N LYS A 352 10.41 -14.21 5.55
CA LYS A 352 11.19 -13.82 6.72
C LYS A 352 12.39 -12.93 6.35
N ALA A 353 13.10 -13.26 5.27
CA ALA A 353 14.21 -12.44 4.77
C ALA A 353 13.75 -11.07 4.27
N ALA A 354 12.51 -10.94 3.78
CA ALA A 354 11.86 -9.68 3.44
C ALA A 354 11.31 -8.93 4.68
N GLY A 355 11.48 -9.48 5.88
CA GLY A 355 11.10 -8.87 7.14
C GLY A 355 9.61 -8.99 7.47
N ALA A 356 8.88 -9.97 6.91
CA ALA A 356 7.50 -10.22 7.34
C ALA A 356 7.48 -10.68 8.83
N PRO A 357 6.82 -9.93 9.74
CA PRO A 357 6.82 -10.22 11.17
C PRO A 357 5.81 -11.31 11.56
N ASN A 358 4.90 -11.65 10.65
CA ASN A 358 3.77 -12.52 10.92
C ASN A 358 4.19 -13.93 11.35
N PRO A 359 3.44 -14.57 12.26
CA PRO A 359 3.52 -16.01 12.44
C PRO A 359 3.03 -16.72 11.17
N PHE A 360 3.86 -17.60 10.61
CA PHE A 360 3.54 -18.36 9.40
C PHE A 360 3.37 -19.84 9.68
N GLU A 361 2.25 -20.39 9.25
CA GLU A 361 1.95 -21.83 9.28
C GLU A 361 2.17 -22.45 7.90
N LEU A 362 3.01 -23.47 7.82
CA LEU A 362 3.15 -24.26 6.60
C LEU A 362 2.05 -25.32 6.55
N ARG A 363 1.21 -25.26 5.51
CA ARG A 363 0.12 -26.21 5.28
C ARG A 363 0.33 -26.94 3.96
N CYS A 364 0.01 -28.23 3.95
CA CYS A 364 0.03 -29.04 2.73
C CYS A 364 -1.37 -29.09 2.14
N SER A 365 -1.59 -28.43 0.99
CA SER A 365 -2.89 -28.39 0.32
C SER A 365 -3.10 -29.63 -0.56
N GLY A 366 -3.18 -30.81 0.05
CA GLY A 366 -3.54 -32.07 -0.61
C GLY A 366 -2.62 -32.51 -1.77
N PRO A 367 -2.91 -33.68 -2.36
CA PRO A 367 -2.11 -34.26 -3.44
C PRO A 367 -2.20 -33.43 -4.73
N TYR A 368 -1.05 -33.23 -5.36
CA TYR A 368 -0.89 -32.55 -6.66
C TYR A 368 -1.82 -33.12 -7.75
N HIS A 369 -2.54 -32.25 -8.48
CA HIS A 369 -3.36 -32.70 -9.59
C HIS A 369 -2.48 -33.07 -10.81
N PRO A 370 -2.57 -34.29 -11.35
CA PRO A 370 -1.63 -34.81 -12.35
C PRO A 370 -1.69 -34.09 -13.71
N ARG A 371 -2.71 -33.26 -13.99
CA ARG A 371 -2.87 -32.51 -15.25
C ARG A 371 -2.03 -31.23 -15.35
N GLY A 372 -0.87 -31.16 -14.69
CA GLY A 372 0.10 -30.08 -14.91
C GLY A 372 -0.31 -28.69 -14.42
N SER A 373 -1.25 -28.59 -13.48
CA SER A 373 -1.55 -27.32 -12.83
C SER A 373 -0.32 -26.87 -12.01
N LEU A 374 0.25 -25.71 -12.37
CA LEU A 374 1.33 -25.06 -11.63
C LEU A 374 1.02 -25.02 -10.13
N PRO A 375 2.06 -25.05 -9.26
CA PRO A 375 1.85 -25.06 -7.83
C PRO A 375 1.11 -23.78 -7.41
N LEU A 376 -0.16 -23.91 -7.05
CA LEU A 376 -0.93 -22.85 -6.42
C LEU A 376 -0.37 -22.66 -5.02
N LEU A 377 0.66 -21.83 -4.88
CA LEU A 377 1.04 -21.31 -3.58
C LEU A 377 -0.06 -20.34 -3.16
N ARG A 378 -0.62 -20.55 -1.97
CA ARG A 378 -1.49 -19.55 -1.33
C ARG A 378 -0.79 -19.04 -0.09
N VAL A 379 -0.67 -17.71 0.00
CA VAL A 379 -0.40 -17.03 1.26
C VAL A 379 -1.71 -16.39 1.66
N GLN A 380 -2.22 -16.71 2.84
CA GLN A 380 -3.47 -16.16 3.36
C GLN A 380 -3.25 -15.55 4.73
N ILE A 381 -3.79 -14.35 4.94
CA ILE A 381 -3.90 -13.72 6.26
C ILE A 381 -5.25 -14.12 6.86
N SER A 382 -5.26 -14.46 8.15
CA SER A 382 -6.48 -14.59 8.94
C SER A 382 -6.60 -13.37 9.85
N LEU A 383 -7.66 -12.59 9.69
CA LEU A 383 -7.95 -11.46 10.59
C LEU A 383 -8.85 -11.89 11.75
N VAL A 384 -9.70 -12.89 11.51
CA VAL A 384 -10.54 -13.50 12.53
C VAL A 384 -9.80 -14.69 13.14
N ASP A 385 -9.75 -14.76 14.47
CA ASP A 385 -9.28 -15.94 15.17
C ASP A 385 -10.34 -17.05 15.07
N LYS A 386 -10.14 -17.97 14.12
CA LYS A 386 -11.02 -19.12 13.90
C LYS A 386 -10.83 -20.21 14.97
N SER A 387 -9.83 -20.08 15.84
CA SER A 387 -9.54 -21.06 16.89
C SER A 387 -10.42 -20.91 18.13
N ASN A 388 -11.14 -19.78 18.27
CA ASN A 388 -12.08 -19.50 19.35
C ASN A 388 -13.54 -19.38 18.84
N PRO A 389 -14.20 -20.49 18.47
CA PRO A 389 -15.56 -20.46 17.92
C PRO A 389 -16.64 -19.95 18.91
N SER A 390 -16.32 -19.81 20.21
CA SER A 390 -17.25 -19.33 21.22
C SER A 390 -17.57 -17.83 21.13
N GLU A 391 -16.66 -17.00 20.61
CA GLU A 391 -16.93 -15.57 20.40
C GLU A 391 -17.70 -15.30 19.11
N ALA A 392 -17.44 -16.08 18.05
CA ALA A 392 -18.12 -15.93 16.75
C ALA A 392 -19.60 -16.37 16.75
N GLN A 393 -20.04 -17.16 17.73
CA GLN A 393 -21.44 -17.58 17.86
C GLN A 393 -22.29 -16.61 18.69
N ALA A 394 -21.68 -15.77 19.54
CA ALA A 394 -22.41 -14.76 20.32
C ALA A 394 -22.87 -13.58 19.44
N THR A 395 -22.07 -13.20 18.45
CA THR A 395 -22.35 -12.08 17.53
C THR A 395 -23.40 -12.41 16.47
N ASN A 396 -23.49 -13.66 15.98
CA ASN A 396 -24.50 -14.05 15.00
C ASN A 396 -25.94 -14.15 15.55
N ARG A 397 -26.13 -14.20 16.88
CA ARG A 397 -27.48 -14.21 17.48
C ARG A 397 -28.14 -12.83 17.51
N GLY A 398 -27.37 -11.73 17.38
CA GLY A 398 -27.92 -10.36 17.36
C GLY A 398 -28.53 -9.93 16.02
N LEU A 399 -28.20 -10.61 14.92
CA LEU A 399 -28.63 -10.25 13.56
C LEU A 399 -29.89 -10.98 13.09
N GLN A 400 -30.39 -12.00 13.82
CA GLN A 400 -31.63 -12.69 13.45
C GLN A 400 -32.90 -12.01 13.98
N ASP A 401 -32.80 -11.04 14.91
CA ASP A 401 -33.95 -10.38 15.53
C ASP A 401 -34.35 -9.03 14.90
N VAL A 402 -33.66 -8.56 13.84
CA VAL A 402 -33.94 -7.24 13.22
C VAL A 402 -34.76 -7.32 11.92
N THR A 403 -35.08 -8.53 11.42
CA THR A 403 -35.90 -8.70 10.19
C THR A 403 -37.41 -8.72 10.38
N SER A 404 -37.96 -8.28 11.52
CA SER A 404 -39.40 -8.04 11.66
C SER A 404 -39.66 -6.64 12.18
N ILE A 405 -39.92 -5.69 11.26
CA ILE A 405 -40.86 -4.57 11.41
C ILE A 405 -40.86 -3.76 10.09
N ALA A 406 -42.07 -3.36 9.65
CA ALA A 406 -42.43 -2.43 8.58
C ALA A 406 -42.72 -3.01 7.17
N THR A 407 -43.90 -3.61 7.07
CA THR A 407 -44.78 -3.51 5.90
C THR A 407 -45.08 -2.04 5.56
N LEU A 408 -44.79 -1.63 4.32
CA LEU A 408 -45.27 -0.37 3.73
C LEU A 408 -46.58 -0.64 2.95
N PRO A 409 -47.59 0.24 3.01
CA PRO A 409 -48.80 0.07 2.21
C PRO A 409 -48.62 0.64 0.81
N GLU A 410 -49.00 -0.17 -0.19
CA GLU A 410 -49.24 0.28 -1.57
C GLU A 410 -50.32 1.37 -1.59
N ARG A 411 -50.00 2.52 -2.19
CA ARG A 411 -51.02 3.47 -2.65
C ARG A 411 -50.89 3.68 -4.16
N ALA A 412 -51.95 3.22 -4.83
CA ALA A 412 -52.23 3.38 -6.24
C ALA A 412 -52.24 4.85 -6.68
N LEU A 413 -51.56 5.14 -7.80
CA LEU A 413 -51.78 6.35 -8.59
C LEU A 413 -52.69 6.00 -9.76
N SER A 414 -53.97 6.33 -9.59
CA SER A 414 -54.97 6.33 -10.66
C SER A 414 -54.79 7.55 -11.56
N LEU A 415 -54.72 7.29 -12.86
CA LEU A 415 -54.93 8.24 -13.97
C LEU A 415 -56.14 9.16 -13.75
N ARG A 416 -55.95 10.47 -13.97
CA ARG A 416 -56.99 11.34 -14.54
C ARG A 416 -56.42 12.32 -15.55
N ARG A 417 -56.98 12.23 -16.76
CA ARG A 417 -56.95 13.22 -17.84
C ARG A 417 -57.83 14.42 -17.49
N THR A 418 -57.32 15.61 -17.76
CA THR A 418 -57.97 16.85 -18.26
C THR A 418 -56.77 17.77 -18.52
N SER A 419 -56.48 18.32 -19.69
CA SER A 419 -57.26 18.82 -20.82
C SER A 419 -56.49 18.65 -22.13
#